data_AF-A0A957JGT1-F1
#
_entry.id   AF-A0A957JGT1-F1
#
_cell.length_a   1.000
_cell.length_b   1.000
_cell.length_c   1.000
_cell.angle_alpha   90.00
_cell.angle_beta   90.00
_cell.angle_gamma   90.00
#
_symmetry.space_group_name_H-M   'P 1'
#
loop_
_entity.id
_entity.type
_entity.pdbx_description
1 polymer ?
#
loop_
_entity_poly.entity_id
_entity_poly.type
_entity_poly.pdbx_seq_one_letter_code
_entity_poly.pdbx_strand_id
1 'polypeptide(L)'
;VSGQVFLIPSSIRAGEIARILREGYDVSVLNDGIEDLIDALELDVLVIDTHPGLNEETLLSIAISDALVIILRPDQQDYQGTGVTVDIARKLGVPDLVLLVNKAPTSYDLDAVRDKVRDTYACEVAAVLPHSDEMMALASSGIFSLHYPDNQVAVSYRQLATRLLQGKPQPQRG
;
A
#
# COMPACT_ATOMS: atom_id res chain seq x y z
N VAL A 1 -9.22 18.50 11.62
CA VAL A 1 -9.53 17.77 10.37
C VAL A 1 -10.92 17.20 10.52
N SER A 2 -11.83 17.49 9.59
CA SER A 2 -13.17 16.88 9.56
C SER A 2 -13.09 15.57 8.76
N GLY A 3 -13.68 14.50 9.27
CA GLY A 3 -13.65 13.17 8.67
C GLY A 3 -13.73 12.10 9.75
N GLN A 4 -13.93 10.85 9.34
CA GLN A 4 -13.98 9.70 10.22
C GLN A 4 -13.00 8.64 9.72
N VAL A 5 -12.41 7.90 10.66
CA VAL A 5 -11.56 6.75 10.37
C VAL A 5 -12.15 5.56 11.10
N PHE A 6 -12.52 4.55 10.34
CA PHE A 6 -12.96 3.26 10.87
C PHE A 6 -11.80 2.27 10.77
N LEU A 7 -11.71 1.35 11.73
CA LEU A 7 -10.68 0.32 11.76
C LEU A 7 -11.33 -1.04 11.98
N ILE A 8 -11.08 -1.97 11.08
CA ILE A 8 -11.40 -3.40 11.26
C ILE A 8 -10.10 -4.13 11.58
N PRO A 9 -9.86 -4.49 12.85
CA PRO A 9 -8.64 -5.19 13.23
C PRO A 9 -8.72 -6.68 12.88
N SER A 10 -7.59 -7.28 12.51
CA SER A 10 -7.48 -8.74 12.43
C SER A 10 -7.67 -9.39 13.80
N SER A 11 -8.13 -10.65 13.81
CA SER A 11 -8.30 -11.42 15.05
C SER A 11 -6.95 -11.72 15.71
N ILE A 12 -6.81 -11.36 16.97
CA ILE A 12 -5.64 -11.70 17.82
C ILE A 12 -5.78 -13.06 18.53
N ARG A 13 -6.91 -13.75 18.34
CA ARG A 13 -7.18 -15.02 19.02
C ARG A 13 -6.41 -16.13 18.34
N ALA A 14 -5.47 -16.76 19.05
CA ALA A 14 -4.61 -17.81 18.52
C ALA A 14 -5.37 -18.96 17.83
N GLY A 15 -6.55 -19.35 18.34
CA GLY A 15 -7.38 -20.36 17.72
C GLY A 15 -7.93 -19.96 16.35
N GLU A 16 -8.33 -18.70 16.19
CA GLU A 16 -8.81 -18.17 14.91
C GLU A 16 -7.67 -18.05 13.90
N ILE A 17 -6.50 -17.57 14.35
CA ILE A 17 -5.28 -17.51 13.53
C ILE A 17 -4.90 -18.91 13.05
N ALA A 18 -4.86 -19.90 13.97
CA ALA A 18 -4.53 -21.28 13.64
C ALA A 18 -5.58 -21.98 12.77
N ARG A 19 -6.84 -21.53 12.78
CA ARG A 19 -7.87 -22.00 11.86
C ARG A 19 -7.61 -21.46 10.45
N ILE A 20 -7.45 -20.14 10.32
CA ILE A 20 -7.18 -19.48 9.03
C ILE A 20 -5.92 -20.03 8.38
N LEU A 21 -4.84 -20.25 9.13
CA LEU A 21 -3.61 -20.80 8.58
C LEU A 21 -3.74 -22.25 8.07
N ARG A 22 -4.71 -23.02 8.57
CA ARG A 22 -4.88 -24.44 8.23
C ARG A 22 -5.97 -24.67 7.19
N GLU A 23 -7.05 -23.91 7.31
CA GLU A 23 -8.29 -24.09 6.56
C GLU A 23 -8.49 -22.99 5.51
N GLY A 24 -7.69 -21.92 5.56
CA GLY A 24 -7.94 -20.72 4.77
C GLY A 24 -9.19 -19.98 5.24
N TYR A 25 -9.71 -19.13 4.37
CA TYR A 25 -11.04 -18.56 4.50
C TYR A 25 -11.66 -18.42 3.12
N ASP A 26 -12.98 -18.24 3.08
CA ASP A 26 -13.70 -18.08 1.84
C ASP A 26 -13.51 -16.66 1.29
N VAL A 27 -12.77 -16.55 0.19
CA VAL A 27 -12.51 -15.29 -0.51
C VAL A 27 -13.80 -14.62 -1.02
N SER A 28 -14.85 -15.39 -1.32
CA SER A 28 -16.15 -14.81 -1.71
C SER A 28 -16.79 -14.06 -0.54
N VAL A 29 -16.75 -14.63 0.67
CA VAL A 29 -17.24 -13.99 1.90
C VAL A 29 -16.44 -12.72 2.22
N LEU A 30 -15.13 -12.71 1.95
CA LEU A 30 -14.34 -11.48 2.10
C LEU A 30 -14.78 -10.40 1.12
N ASN A 31 -15.02 -10.74 -0.15
CA ASN A 31 -15.48 -9.78 -1.15
C ASN A 31 -16.84 -9.18 -0.75
N ASP A 32 -17.81 -10.03 -0.42
CA ASP A 32 -19.15 -9.59 -0.01
C ASP A 32 -19.06 -8.69 1.25
N GLY A 33 -18.23 -9.06 2.21
CA GLY A 33 -18.01 -8.27 3.42
C GLY A 33 -17.33 -6.92 3.16
N ILE A 34 -16.52 -6.80 2.11
CA ILE A 34 -15.94 -5.52 1.68
C ILE A 34 -17.03 -4.63 1.07
N GLU A 35 -17.87 -5.17 0.19
CA GLU A 35 -18.98 -4.43 -0.42
C GLU A 35 -19.98 -3.95 0.64
N ASP A 36 -20.40 -4.84 1.54
CA ASP A 36 -21.28 -4.52 2.67
C ASP A 36 -20.71 -3.41 3.56
N LEU A 37 -19.39 -3.42 3.79
CA LEU A 37 -18.72 -2.41 4.62
C LEU A 37 -18.69 -1.04 3.96
N ILE A 38 -18.38 -1.00 2.66
CA ILE A 38 -18.34 0.23 1.87
C ILE A 38 -19.72 0.90 1.92
N ASP A 39 -20.78 0.12 1.72
CA ASP A 39 -22.16 0.61 1.72
C ASP A 39 -22.62 1.02 3.12
N ALA A 40 -22.41 0.19 4.14
CA ALA A 40 -22.92 0.43 5.48
C ALA A 40 -22.25 1.63 6.19
N LEU A 41 -20.99 1.92 5.87
CA LEU A 41 -20.25 3.04 6.44
C LEU A 41 -20.16 4.25 5.50
N GLU A 42 -20.75 4.18 4.30
CA GLU A 42 -20.69 5.21 3.27
C GLU A 42 -19.23 5.66 3.00
N LEU A 43 -18.32 4.68 2.79
CA LEU A 43 -16.89 4.96 2.71
C LEU A 43 -16.50 5.70 1.43
N ASP A 44 -15.76 6.80 1.58
CA ASP A 44 -15.08 7.46 0.45
C ASP A 44 -13.85 6.65 -0.02
N VAL A 45 -13.19 5.95 0.90
CA VAL A 45 -11.95 5.21 0.67
C VAL A 45 -11.90 3.98 1.57
N LEU A 46 -11.56 2.83 0.99
CA LEU A 46 -11.14 1.63 1.72
C LEU A 46 -9.63 1.41 1.54
N VAL A 47 -8.90 1.30 2.64
CA VAL A 47 -7.47 0.96 2.63
C VAL A 47 -7.31 -0.48 3.14
N ILE A 48 -6.77 -1.35 2.31
CA ILE A 48 -6.50 -2.75 2.64
C ILE A 48 -4.99 -2.90 2.91
N ASP A 49 -4.64 -3.26 4.15
CA ASP A 49 -3.26 -3.60 4.54
C ASP A 49 -3.08 -5.12 4.42
N THR A 50 -2.24 -5.53 3.47
CA THR A 50 -1.97 -6.96 3.21
C THR A 50 -0.62 -7.38 3.79
N HIS A 51 -0.54 -8.61 4.25
CA HIS A 51 0.75 -9.24 4.54
C HIS A 51 1.55 -9.43 3.23
N PRO A 52 2.89 -9.58 3.28
CA PRO A 52 3.69 -9.78 2.08
C PRO A 52 3.40 -11.16 1.46
N GLY A 53 3.24 -11.21 0.14
CA GLY A 53 3.04 -12.47 -0.58
C GLY A 53 2.09 -12.31 -1.76
N LEU A 54 1.72 -13.44 -2.35
CA LEU A 54 0.78 -13.55 -3.48
C LEU A 54 -0.16 -14.75 -3.25
N ASN A 55 -0.63 -14.92 -2.03
CA ASN A 55 -1.68 -15.89 -1.72
C ASN A 55 -3.06 -15.38 -2.19
N GLU A 56 -4.06 -16.26 -2.12
CA GLU A 56 -5.40 -16.02 -2.70
C GLU A 56 -6.03 -14.71 -2.23
N GLU A 57 -5.92 -14.39 -0.94
CA GLU A 57 -6.42 -13.13 -0.38
C GLU A 57 -5.72 -11.87 -0.88
N THR A 58 -4.39 -11.93 -1.06
CA THR A 58 -3.64 -10.81 -1.62
C THR A 58 -4.00 -10.63 -3.09
N LEU A 59 -4.18 -11.73 -3.82
CA LEU A 59 -4.63 -11.68 -5.22
C LEU A 59 -6.03 -11.10 -5.35
N LEU A 60 -6.98 -11.48 -4.47
CA LEU A 60 -8.31 -10.89 -4.42
C LEU A 60 -8.20 -9.39 -4.13
N SER A 61 -7.48 -9.00 -3.09
CA SER A 61 -7.31 -7.60 -2.70
C SER A 61 -6.74 -6.77 -3.85
N ILE A 62 -5.76 -7.31 -4.59
CA ILE A 62 -5.22 -6.67 -5.80
C ILE A 62 -6.30 -6.55 -6.88
N ALA A 63 -7.04 -7.62 -7.16
CA ALA A 63 -8.02 -7.68 -8.24
C ALA A 63 -9.20 -6.71 -8.06
N ILE A 64 -9.61 -6.44 -6.82
CA ILE A 64 -10.73 -5.54 -6.51
C ILE A 64 -10.30 -4.08 -6.28
N SER A 65 -8.99 -3.79 -6.25
CA SER A 65 -8.49 -2.45 -5.94
C SER A 65 -8.53 -1.53 -7.16
N ASP A 66 -9.08 -0.32 -6.99
CA ASP A 66 -8.95 0.76 -7.98
C ASP A 66 -7.50 1.28 -8.10
N ALA A 67 -6.77 1.25 -6.98
CA ALA A 67 -5.37 1.64 -6.92
C ALA A 67 -4.56 0.68 -6.05
N LEU A 68 -3.34 0.33 -6.48
CA LEU A 68 -2.40 -0.50 -5.74
C LEU A 68 -1.08 0.24 -5.54
N VAL A 69 -0.68 0.37 -4.27
CA VAL A 69 0.65 0.87 -3.88
C VAL A 69 1.50 -0.31 -3.45
N ILE A 70 2.50 -0.68 -4.27
CA ILE A 70 3.47 -1.70 -3.88
C ILE A 70 4.62 -1.04 -3.12
N ILE A 71 4.80 -1.46 -1.86
CA ILE A 71 5.86 -0.96 -0.98
C ILE A 71 7.08 -1.87 -1.09
N LEU A 72 8.24 -1.28 -1.34
CA LEU A 72 9.52 -2.00 -1.44
C LEU A 72 10.63 -1.26 -0.68
N ARG A 73 11.65 -1.97 -0.20
CA ARG A 73 12.89 -1.36 0.29
C ARG A 73 13.99 -1.43 -0.76
N PRO A 74 15.01 -0.55 -0.70
CA PRO A 74 16.12 -0.58 -1.64
C PRO A 74 17.16 -1.66 -1.31
N ASP A 75 16.72 -2.90 -1.12
CA ASP A 75 17.57 -4.08 -0.90
C ASP A 75 17.34 -5.16 -1.97
N GLN A 76 18.31 -6.07 -2.15
CA GLN A 76 18.29 -7.04 -3.24
C GLN A 76 17.13 -8.05 -3.18
N GLN A 77 16.65 -8.39 -1.98
CA GLN A 77 15.61 -9.40 -1.81
C GLN A 77 14.23 -8.84 -2.19
N ASP A 78 13.94 -7.60 -1.77
CA ASP A 78 12.70 -6.92 -2.12
C ASP A 78 12.61 -6.70 -3.65
N TYR A 79 13.75 -6.57 -4.35
CA TYR A 79 13.73 -6.33 -5.79
C TYR A 79 13.13 -7.48 -6.61
N GLN A 80 13.49 -8.73 -6.29
CA GLN A 80 12.96 -9.88 -7.02
C GLN A 80 11.48 -10.10 -6.73
N GLY A 81 11.08 -10.02 -5.46
CA GLY A 81 9.67 -10.19 -5.05
C GLY A 81 8.77 -9.12 -5.67
N THR A 82 9.21 -7.86 -5.68
CA THR A 82 8.44 -6.74 -6.25
C THR A 82 8.14 -6.95 -7.74
N GLY A 83 9.10 -7.48 -8.50
CA GLY A 83 8.90 -7.73 -9.94
C GLY A 83 7.74 -8.68 -10.21
N VAL A 84 7.63 -9.76 -9.41
CA VAL A 84 6.53 -10.72 -9.53
C VAL A 84 5.19 -10.05 -9.19
N THR A 85 5.13 -9.27 -8.11
CA THR A 85 3.88 -8.57 -7.71
C THR A 85 3.43 -7.56 -8.75
N VAL A 86 4.35 -6.81 -9.36
CA VAL A 86 4.05 -5.87 -10.45
C VAL A 86 3.46 -6.60 -11.66
N ASP A 87 4.04 -7.73 -12.06
CA ASP A 87 3.55 -8.51 -13.20
C ASP A 87 2.15 -9.10 -12.94
N ILE A 88 1.90 -9.55 -11.70
CA ILE A 88 0.58 -10.04 -11.30
C ILE A 88 -0.45 -8.91 -11.28
N ALA A 89 -0.13 -7.75 -10.69
CA ALA A 89 -1.03 -6.59 -10.67
C ALA A 89 -1.42 -6.14 -12.08
N ARG A 90 -0.46 -6.16 -13.03
CA ARG A 90 -0.74 -5.87 -14.45
C ARG A 90 -1.67 -6.91 -15.09
N LYS A 91 -1.45 -8.20 -14.82
CA LYS A 91 -2.29 -9.29 -15.34
C LYS A 91 -3.71 -9.23 -14.79
N LEU A 92 -3.86 -8.80 -13.54
CA LEU A 92 -5.16 -8.57 -12.90
C LEU A 92 -5.82 -7.26 -13.33
N GLY A 93 -5.11 -6.40 -14.07
CA GLY A 93 -5.68 -5.20 -14.69
C GLY A 93 -5.93 -4.05 -13.72
N VAL A 94 -5.15 -3.95 -12.63
CA VAL A 94 -5.29 -2.85 -11.65
C VAL A 94 -5.22 -1.48 -12.35
N PRO A 95 -6.24 -0.61 -12.20
CA PRO A 95 -6.30 0.67 -12.90
C PRO A 95 -5.14 1.62 -12.56
N ASP A 96 -4.85 1.80 -11.26
CA ASP A 96 -3.78 2.69 -10.80
C ASP A 96 -2.71 1.97 -9.97
N LEU A 97 -1.73 1.40 -10.67
CA LEU A 97 -0.54 0.80 -10.06
C LEU A 97 0.60 1.81 -9.87
N VAL A 98 1.13 1.93 -8.65
CA VAL A 98 2.31 2.74 -8.30
C VAL A 98 3.25 2.03 -7.30
N LEU A 99 4.51 2.43 -7.28
CA LEU A 99 5.54 1.95 -6.36
C LEU A 99 5.87 3.00 -5.30
N LEU A 100 6.15 2.54 -4.08
CA LEU A 100 6.63 3.34 -2.97
C LEU A 100 7.91 2.74 -2.39
N VAL A 101 9.05 3.39 -2.63
CA VAL A 101 10.30 2.96 -2.00
C VAL A 101 10.31 3.46 -0.57
N ASN A 102 10.41 2.55 0.40
CA ASN A 102 10.38 2.85 1.82
C ASN A 102 11.77 2.68 2.45
N LYS A 103 12.06 3.48 3.49
CA LYS A 103 13.31 3.42 4.27
C LYS A 103 14.57 3.51 3.40
N ALA A 104 14.58 4.39 2.42
CA ALA A 104 15.78 4.64 1.64
C ALA A 104 16.91 5.18 2.54
N PRO A 105 18.13 4.60 2.49
CA PRO A 105 19.26 5.14 3.23
C PRO A 105 19.46 6.62 2.90
N THR A 106 19.66 7.44 3.93
CA THR A 106 19.85 8.90 3.76
C THR A 106 21.14 9.26 3.04
N SER A 107 22.07 8.30 2.90
CA SER A 107 23.29 8.44 2.09
C SER A 107 23.06 8.25 0.59
N TYR A 108 21.88 7.79 0.17
CA TYR A 108 21.57 7.59 -1.24
C TYR A 108 21.00 8.87 -1.86
N ASP A 109 21.28 9.06 -3.15
CA ASP A 109 20.54 10.01 -3.98
C ASP A 109 19.15 9.42 -4.25
N LEU A 110 18.13 10.08 -3.68
CA LEU A 110 16.74 9.60 -3.75
C LEU A 110 16.19 9.64 -5.19
N ASP A 111 16.65 10.57 -6.03
CA ASP A 111 16.23 10.64 -7.43
C ASP A 111 16.88 9.52 -8.24
N ALA A 112 18.16 9.22 -7.98
CA ALA A 112 18.80 8.05 -8.59
C ALA A 112 18.14 6.72 -8.18
N VAL A 113 17.70 6.60 -6.92
CA VAL A 113 16.91 5.45 -6.45
C VAL A 113 15.57 5.36 -7.18
N ARG A 114 14.86 6.49 -7.30
CA ARG A 114 13.59 6.59 -8.05
C ARG A 114 13.77 6.12 -9.48
N ASP A 115 14.77 6.65 -10.18
CA ASP A 115 15.07 6.34 -11.57
C ASP A 115 15.36 4.85 -11.75
N LYS A 116 16.24 4.29 -10.92
CA LYS A 116 16.57 2.87 -10.95
C LYS A 116 15.33 1.99 -10.78
N VAL A 117 14.48 2.27 -9.79
CA VAL A 117 13.28 1.48 -9.50
C VAL A 117 12.26 1.60 -10.63
N ARG A 118 12.02 2.83 -11.12
CA ARG A 118 11.14 3.08 -12.26
C ARG A 118 11.59 2.27 -13.48
N ASP A 119 12.86 2.32 -13.82
CA ASP A 119 13.41 1.67 -15.01
C ASP A 119 13.42 0.14 -14.86
N THR A 120 13.67 -0.38 -13.64
CA THR A 120 13.66 -1.81 -13.35
C THR A 120 12.27 -2.42 -13.54
N TYR A 121 11.21 -1.76 -13.08
CA TYR A 121 9.86 -2.31 -13.11
C TYR A 121 8.99 -1.75 -14.23
N ALA A 122 9.45 -0.72 -14.95
CA ALA A 122 8.63 0.07 -15.89
C ALA A 122 7.32 0.56 -15.24
N CYS A 123 7.40 1.02 -13.99
CA CYS A 123 6.25 1.42 -13.17
C CYS A 123 6.49 2.79 -12.53
N GLU A 124 5.42 3.58 -12.37
CA GLU A 124 5.46 4.86 -11.67
C GLU A 124 5.97 4.67 -10.23
N VAL A 125 6.94 5.48 -9.80
CA VAL A 125 7.42 5.54 -8.42
C VAL A 125 6.86 6.81 -7.78
N ALA A 126 5.78 6.66 -7.03
CA ALA A 126 5.04 7.78 -6.46
C ALA A 126 5.86 8.53 -5.40
N ALA A 127 6.65 7.81 -4.59
CA ALA A 127 7.60 8.42 -3.68
C ALA A 127 8.78 7.50 -3.33
N VAL A 128 9.87 8.12 -2.90
CA VAL A 128 11.02 7.48 -2.24
C VAL A 128 11.13 8.09 -0.85
N LEU A 129 10.75 7.32 0.16
CA LEU A 129 10.75 7.76 1.55
C LEU A 129 12.13 7.49 2.13
N PRO A 130 12.87 8.53 2.58
CA PRO A 130 14.10 8.32 3.30
C PRO A 130 13.82 7.66 4.66
N HIS A 131 14.84 7.03 5.22
CA HIS A 131 14.85 6.67 6.63
C HIS A 131 14.65 7.92 7.50
N SER A 132 13.81 7.82 8.53
CA SER A 132 13.59 8.88 9.53
C SER A 132 13.82 8.33 10.93
N ASP A 133 14.81 8.92 11.61
CA ASP A 133 15.07 8.61 13.02
C ASP A 133 13.94 9.11 13.92
N GLU A 134 13.26 10.21 13.55
CA GLU A 134 12.07 10.68 14.28
C GLU A 134 10.94 9.65 14.22
N MET A 135 10.73 8.98 13.08
CA MET A 135 9.73 7.92 12.96
C MET A 135 10.07 6.73 13.85
N MET A 136 11.35 6.36 13.91
CA MET A 136 11.82 5.31 14.82
C MET A 136 11.66 5.70 16.28
N ALA A 137 12.03 6.93 16.64
CA ALA A 137 11.94 7.45 18.01
C ALA A 137 10.49 7.55 18.48
N LEU A 138 9.56 7.90 17.58
CA LEU A 138 8.12 7.93 17.90
C LEU A 138 7.58 6.54 18.27
N ALA A 139 8.14 5.46 17.70
CA ALA A 139 7.92 4.07 18.14
C ALA A 139 6.44 3.69 18.40
N SER A 140 5.54 4.05 17.48
CA SER A 140 4.09 3.81 17.58
C SER A 140 3.38 4.47 18.77
N SER A 141 4.01 5.41 19.47
CA SER A 141 3.40 6.18 20.57
C SER A 141 2.45 7.29 20.11
N GLY A 142 2.35 7.53 18.80
CA GLY A 142 1.47 8.52 18.19
C GLY A 142 1.42 8.42 16.66
N ILE A 143 0.64 9.29 16.04
CA ILE A 143 0.50 9.34 14.58
C ILE A 143 1.57 10.26 13.99
N PHE A 144 2.53 9.69 13.25
CA PHE A 144 3.73 10.38 12.81
C PHE A 144 3.47 11.71 12.08
N SER A 145 2.54 11.72 11.13
CA SER A 145 2.22 12.92 10.33
C SER A 145 1.57 14.06 11.13
N LEU A 146 1.02 13.78 12.32
CA LEU A 146 0.49 14.80 13.23
C LEU A 146 1.58 15.39 14.14
N HIS A 147 2.56 14.58 14.53
CA HIS A 147 3.68 15.03 15.37
C HIS A 147 4.76 15.75 14.56
N TYR A 148 5.00 15.31 13.33
CA TYR A 148 6.08 15.82 12.47
C TYR A 148 5.52 16.22 11.09
N PRO A 149 4.65 17.24 11.01
CA PRO A 149 3.96 17.58 9.76
C PRO A 149 4.91 18.02 8.64
N ASP A 150 6.04 18.65 8.98
CA ASP A 150 7.03 19.16 8.02
C ASP A 150 8.15 18.18 7.69
N ASN A 151 8.17 17.01 8.35
CA ASN A 151 9.15 15.97 8.03
C ASN A 151 8.93 15.45 6.60
N GLN A 152 10.01 15.20 5.88
CA GLN A 152 9.98 14.77 4.48
C GLN A 152 9.09 13.54 4.26
N VAL A 153 9.11 12.57 5.18
CA VAL A 153 8.26 11.36 5.09
C VAL A 153 6.78 11.72 5.21
N ALA A 154 6.41 12.61 6.14
CA ALA A 154 5.04 13.06 6.31
C ALA A 154 4.54 13.88 5.10
N VAL A 155 5.41 14.72 4.53
CA VAL A 155 5.12 15.46 3.29
C VAL A 155 4.86 14.49 2.13
N SER A 156 5.71 13.48 1.96
CA SER A 156 5.56 12.48 0.91
C SER A 156 4.29 11.64 1.07
N TYR A 157 3.89 11.28 2.29
CA TYR A 157 2.60 10.61 2.51
C TYR A 157 1.40 11.48 2.07
N ARG A 158 1.41 12.78 2.39
CA ARG A 158 0.33 13.68 1.94
C ARG A 158 0.29 13.82 0.42
N GLN A 159 1.46 13.89 -0.22
CA GLN A 159 1.55 13.94 -1.69
C GLN A 159 1.02 12.66 -2.32
N LEU A 160 1.41 11.48 -1.81
CA LEU A 160 0.91 10.19 -2.27
C LEU A 160 -0.61 10.09 -2.10
N ALA A 161 -1.13 10.42 -0.91
CA ALA A 161 -2.57 10.40 -0.65
C ALA A 161 -3.34 11.32 -1.62
N THR A 162 -2.82 12.54 -1.87
CA THR A 162 -3.43 13.47 -2.83
C THR A 162 -3.43 12.90 -4.25
N ARG A 163 -2.32 12.28 -4.67
CA ARG A 163 -2.19 11.64 -5.99
C ARG A 163 -3.15 10.47 -6.17
N LEU A 164 -3.37 9.66 -5.14
CA LEU A 164 -4.29 8.53 -5.18
C LEU A 164 -5.76 9.00 -5.24
N LEU A 165 -6.13 10.01 -4.44
CA LEU A 165 -7.49 10.57 -4.45
C LEU A 165 -7.87 11.25 -5.76
N GLN A 166 -6.89 11.77 -6.51
CA GLN A 166 -7.13 12.36 -7.84
C GLN A 166 -7.25 11.30 -8.95
N GLY A 167 -6.78 10.07 -8.70
CA GLY A 167 -6.68 8.99 -9.68
C GLY A 167 -5.69 9.29 -10.83
N LYS A 168 -5.51 8.30 -11.72
CA LYS A 168 -4.85 8.54 -13.01
C LYS A 168 -5.80 9.32 -13.93
N PRO A 169 -5.32 10.35 -14.67
CA PRO A 169 -6.11 10.96 -15.72
C PRO A 169 -6.50 9.88 -16.74
N GLN A 170 -7.79 9.68 -16.98
CA GLN A 170 -8.26 8.72 -17.99
C GLN A 170 -7.73 9.16 -19.36
N PRO A 171 -7.16 8.24 -20.17
CA PRO A 171 -6.82 8.56 -21.54
C PRO A 171 -8.10 8.97 -22.27
N GLN A 172 -8.08 10.14 -22.92
CA GLN A 172 -9.19 10.59 -23.77
C GLN A 172 -9.49 9.47 -24.76
N ARG A 173 -10.70 8.90 -24.69
CA ARG A 173 -11.17 7.96 -25.69
C ARG A 173 -11.29 8.72 -27.01
N GLY A 174 -10.37 8.46 -27.94
CA GLY A 174 -10.49 8.86 -29.34
C GLY A 174 -11.52 8.03 -30.07
#